data_AF-A0A8J8GA27-F1
#
_entry.id   AF-A0A8J8GA27-F1
#
_cell.length_a   1.000
_cell.length_b   1.000
_cell.length_c   1.000
_cell.angle_alpha   90.00
_cell.angle_beta   90.00
_cell.angle_gamma   90.00
#
_symmetry.space_group_name_H-M   'P 1'
#
loop_
_entity.id
_entity.type
_entity.pdbx_description
1 polymer ?
#
loop_
_entity_poly.entity_id
_entity_poly.type
_entity_poly.pdbx_seq_one_letter_code
_entity_poly.pdbx_strand_id
1 'polypeptide(L)'
;MLILKTFAALVLSIILLSCKTTTIAAVETENLERYGDCVENLTFKKKYFENISKVDSLMNVGASRLGKDKSLGFISTYTYVDWASMANYSRSYTGGAYEKDRKGWILWYDLKKCINIQFKK
;
A
#
# COMPACT_ATOMS: atom_id res chain seq x y z
N MET A 1 41.83 -24.33 -46.11
CA MET A 1 41.74 -24.58 -44.65
C MET A 1 41.81 -23.32 -43.78
N LEU A 2 42.03 -22.11 -44.33
CA LEU A 2 41.98 -20.84 -43.57
C LEU A 2 40.55 -20.29 -43.39
N ILE A 3 39.69 -20.44 -44.39
CA ILE A 3 38.32 -19.87 -44.45
C ILE A 3 37.37 -20.50 -43.41
N LEU A 4 37.61 -21.75 -43.02
CA LEU A 4 36.80 -22.45 -42.02
C LEU A 4 37.10 -21.97 -40.59
N LYS A 5 38.35 -21.53 -40.32
CA LYS A 5 38.76 -21.01 -39.01
C LYS A 5 38.23 -19.60 -38.75
N THR A 6 38.13 -18.78 -39.79
CA THR A 6 37.55 -17.43 -39.69
C THR A 6 36.03 -17.45 -39.48
N PHE A 7 35.31 -18.41 -40.10
CA PHE A 7 33.88 -18.59 -39.86
C PHE A 7 33.58 -19.04 -38.42
N ALA A 8 34.37 -19.96 -37.87
CA ALA A 8 34.21 -20.42 -36.49
C ALA A 8 34.41 -19.29 -35.46
N ALA A 9 35.37 -18.40 -35.68
CA ALA A 9 35.60 -17.24 -34.82
C ALA A 9 34.45 -16.20 -34.88
N LEU A 10 33.82 -16.06 -36.05
CA LEU A 10 32.74 -15.10 -36.25
C LEU A 10 31.42 -15.58 -35.62
N VAL A 11 31.15 -16.89 -35.65
CA VAL A 11 29.99 -17.50 -34.97
C VAL A 11 30.14 -17.46 -33.45
N LEU A 12 31.36 -17.65 -32.92
CA LEU A 12 31.63 -17.59 -31.48
C LEU A 12 31.44 -16.17 -30.90
N SER A 13 31.71 -15.14 -31.69
CA SER A 13 31.54 -13.73 -31.31
C SER A 13 30.06 -13.33 -31.12
N ILE A 14 29.12 -13.97 -31.83
CA ILE A 14 27.69 -13.63 -31.78
C ILE A 14 27.02 -14.19 -30.53
N ILE A 15 27.55 -15.29 -29.96
CA ILE A 15 26.98 -15.96 -28.78
C ILE A 15 27.26 -15.17 -27.48
N LEU A 16 28.31 -14.35 -27.44
CA LEU A 16 28.72 -13.62 -26.22
C LEU A 16 28.00 -12.27 -26.00
N LEU A 17 27.19 -11.79 -26.95
CA LEU A 17 26.47 -10.51 -26.84
C LEU A 17 25.05 -10.58 -26.25
N SER A 18 24.59 -11.77 -25.82
CA SER A 18 23.22 -11.94 -25.30
C SER A 18 23.12 -12.08 -23.78
N CYS A 19 24.14 -11.66 -23.02
CA CYS A 19 23.96 -11.48 -21.57
C CYS A 19 23.33 -10.10 -21.32
N LYS A 20 22.02 -9.99 -21.62
CA LYS A 20 21.22 -8.91 -21.06
C LYS A 20 21.25 -9.12 -19.55
N THR A 21 21.99 -8.29 -18.83
CA THR A 21 21.74 -8.07 -17.41
C THR A 21 20.26 -7.79 -17.29
N THR A 22 19.52 -8.79 -16.80
CA THR A 22 18.21 -8.56 -16.22
C THR A 22 18.52 -7.59 -15.11
N THR A 23 18.23 -6.31 -15.32
CA THR A 23 17.95 -5.41 -14.22
C THR A 23 16.92 -6.16 -13.41
N ILE A 24 17.37 -6.75 -12.30
CA ILE A 24 16.50 -7.17 -11.22
C ILE A 24 15.67 -5.93 -11.00
N ALA A 25 14.41 -5.98 -11.45
CA ALA A 25 13.44 -4.94 -11.16
C ALA A 25 13.66 -4.67 -9.69
N ALA A 26 14.04 -3.42 -9.36
CA ALA A 26 14.22 -3.02 -7.99
C ALA A 26 12.99 -3.56 -7.28
N VAL A 27 13.19 -4.59 -6.44
CA VAL A 27 12.23 -4.93 -5.42
C VAL A 27 12.02 -3.57 -4.80
N GLU A 28 10.81 -3.00 -4.94
CA GLU A 28 10.42 -1.87 -4.11
C GLU A 28 10.69 -2.41 -2.72
N THR A 29 11.86 -2.05 -2.19
CA THR A 29 12.20 -2.36 -0.82
C THR A 29 11.10 -1.64 -0.10
N GLU A 30 10.12 -2.39 0.39
CA GLU A 30 9.08 -1.87 1.25
C GLU A 30 9.81 -0.92 2.19
N ASN A 31 9.43 0.35 2.22
CA ASN A 31 10.11 1.30 3.08
C ASN A 31 9.81 0.84 4.50
N LEU A 32 10.73 0.07 5.09
CA LEU A 32 10.54 -0.58 6.38
C LEU A 32 11.26 0.25 7.44
N GLU A 33 10.56 0.56 8.51
CA GLU A 33 11.15 1.15 9.72
C GLU A 33 11.26 0.08 10.80
N ARG A 34 12.41 -0.01 11.49
CA ARG A 34 12.64 -0.98 12.55
C ARG A 34 12.71 -0.29 13.91
N TYR A 35 11.87 -0.74 14.84
CA TYR A 35 11.89 -0.32 16.24
C TYR A 35 11.91 -1.54 17.15
N GLY A 36 13.08 -1.89 17.68
CA GLY A 36 13.26 -3.17 18.38
C GLY A 36 12.89 -4.33 17.45
N ASP A 37 11.96 -5.18 17.90
CA ASP A 37 11.44 -6.33 17.15
C ASP A 37 10.31 -5.96 16.16
N CYS A 38 9.89 -4.69 16.14
CA CYS A 38 8.87 -4.20 15.22
C CYS A 38 9.48 -3.86 13.87
N VAL A 39 8.91 -4.41 12.79
CA VAL A 39 9.20 -4.02 11.41
C VAL A 39 7.92 -3.42 10.82
N GLU A 40 7.89 -2.09 10.71
CA GLU A 40 6.74 -1.32 10.24
C GLU A 40 6.83 -1.05 8.74
N ASN A 41 5.76 -1.31 8.00
CA ASN A 41 5.66 -0.97 6.58
C ASN A 41 5.22 0.50 6.41
N LEU A 42 6.19 1.39 6.10
CA LEU A 42 5.95 2.83 5.96
C LEU A 42 5.10 3.18 4.73
N THR A 43 5.18 2.38 3.68
CA THR A 43 4.31 2.57 2.51
C THR A 43 2.85 2.34 2.91
N PHE A 44 2.59 1.28 3.68
CA PHE A 44 1.27 1.00 4.23
C PHE A 44 0.84 2.09 5.22
N LYS A 45 1.72 2.49 6.16
CA LYS A 45 1.50 3.61 7.10
C LYS A 45 0.98 4.84 6.38
N LYS A 46 1.76 5.33 5.42
CA LYS A 46 1.47 6.53 4.66
C LYS A 46 0.10 6.40 3.99
N LYS A 47 -0.14 5.29 3.28
CA LYS A 47 -1.41 5.10 2.57
C LYS A 47 -2.60 5.01 3.52
N TYR A 48 -2.45 4.34 4.65
CA TYR A 48 -3.51 4.18 5.65
C TYR A 48 -3.91 5.53 6.27
N PHE A 49 -2.93 6.31 6.72
CA PHE A 49 -3.19 7.63 7.30
C PHE A 49 -3.62 8.68 6.28
N GLU A 50 -3.21 8.59 5.01
CA GLU A 50 -3.76 9.42 3.94
C GLU A 50 -5.27 9.23 3.77
N ASN A 51 -5.74 7.98 3.82
CA ASN A 51 -7.17 7.68 3.74
C ASN A 51 -7.93 8.20 4.97
N ILE A 52 -7.37 8.04 6.18
CA ILE A 52 -7.97 8.63 7.40
C ILE A 52 -8.04 10.15 7.28
N SER A 53 -6.94 10.81 6.91
CA SER A 53 -6.89 12.28 6.75
C SER A 53 -7.92 12.78 5.74
N LYS A 54 -8.11 12.04 4.63
CA LYS A 54 -9.15 12.36 3.66
C LYS A 54 -10.56 12.26 4.25
N VAL A 55 -10.83 11.24 5.06
CA VAL A 55 -12.11 11.11 5.79
C VAL A 55 -12.29 12.25 6.79
N ASP A 56 -11.26 12.56 7.58
CA ASP A 56 -11.25 13.69 8.52
C ASP A 56 -11.58 15.02 7.82
N SER A 57 -10.98 15.25 6.65
CA SER A 57 -11.25 16.45 5.84
C SER A 57 -12.71 16.53 5.37
N LEU A 58 -13.30 15.40 4.97
CA LEU A 58 -14.69 15.34 4.52
C LEU A 58 -15.68 15.53 5.67
N MET A 59 -15.33 15.09 6.88
CA MET A 59 -16.15 15.32 8.08
C MET A 59 -16.23 16.81 8.42
N ASN A 60 -15.15 17.56 8.19
CA ASN A 60 -15.08 19.00 8.48
C ASN A 60 -15.81 19.88 7.46
N VAL A 61 -15.88 19.47 6.18
CA VAL A 61 -16.44 20.29 5.08
C VAL A 61 -17.93 20.02 4.83
N GLY A 62 -18.44 18.90 5.31
CA GLY A 62 -19.85 18.53 5.18
C GLY A 62 -20.01 17.07 4.76
N ALA A 63 -20.73 16.32 5.58
CA ALA A 63 -20.71 14.87 5.57
C ALA A 63 -21.30 14.23 4.29
N SER A 64 -22.03 14.98 3.46
CA SER A 64 -22.73 14.49 2.26
C SER A 64 -21.85 13.78 1.22
N ARG A 65 -20.53 13.99 1.25
CA ARG A 65 -19.55 13.33 0.36
C ARG A 65 -18.90 12.07 0.94
N LEU A 66 -19.04 11.79 2.25
CA LEU A 66 -18.37 10.65 2.89
C LEU A 66 -18.91 9.30 2.44
N GLY A 67 -20.23 9.15 2.30
CA GLY A 67 -20.87 7.85 2.06
C GLY A 67 -20.49 7.19 0.73
N LYS A 68 -19.73 7.87 -0.13
CA LYS A 68 -19.25 7.37 -1.43
C LYS A 68 -17.72 7.39 -1.53
N ASP A 69 -17.00 7.81 -0.49
CA ASP A 69 -15.56 7.96 -0.58
C ASP A 69 -14.85 6.60 -0.47
N LYS A 70 -13.96 6.33 -1.44
CA LYS A 70 -13.16 5.10 -1.51
C LYS A 70 -12.26 4.90 -0.29
N SER A 71 -11.96 5.97 0.46
CA SER A 71 -11.14 5.92 1.66
C SER A 71 -11.81 5.14 2.79
N LEU A 72 -13.13 5.27 2.96
CA LEU A 72 -13.87 4.43 3.91
C LEU A 72 -13.79 2.96 3.51
N GLY A 73 -13.90 2.67 2.20
CA GLY A 73 -13.72 1.32 1.66
C GLY A 73 -12.35 0.77 2.01
N PHE A 74 -11.30 1.54 1.73
CA PHE A 74 -9.93 1.19 2.06
C PHE A 74 -9.75 0.89 3.56
N ILE A 75 -10.24 1.76 4.46
CA ILE A 75 -10.10 1.56 5.92
C ILE A 75 -10.89 0.34 6.39
N SER A 76 -12.10 0.12 5.86
CA SER A 76 -12.95 -1.03 6.21
C SER A 76 -12.34 -2.38 5.83
N THR A 77 -11.43 -2.41 4.84
CA THR A 77 -10.71 -3.63 4.44
C THR A 77 -9.78 -4.16 5.55
N TYR A 78 -9.38 -3.29 6.48
CA TYR A 78 -8.41 -3.60 7.51
C TYR A 78 -9.00 -3.61 8.91
N THR A 79 -9.92 -2.71 9.19
CA THR A 79 -10.49 -2.51 10.53
C THR A 79 -11.72 -3.39 10.78
N TYR A 80 -12.19 -3.42 12.04
CA TYR A 80 -13.39 -4.17 12.44
C TYR A 80 -14.70 -3.45 12.06
N VAL A 81 -14.61 -2.16 11.72
CA VAL A 81 -15.79 -1.36 11.35
C VAL A 81 -16.06 -1.63 9.87
N ASP A 82 -17.26 -2.11 9.56
CA ASP A 82 -17.63 -2.38 8.18
C ASP A 82 -17.95 -1.09 7.41
N TRP A 83 -17.84 -1.15 6.08
CA TRP A 83 -18.09 -0.01 5.21
C TRP A 83 -19.52 0.54 5.33
N ALA A 84 -20.52 -0.31 5.48
CA ALA A 84 -21.93 0.12 5.52
C ALA A 84 -22.20 0.96 6.77
N SER A 85 -21.62 0.59 7.91
CA SER A 85 -21.60 1.37 9.13
C SER A 85 -20.94 2.74 8.90
N MET A 86 -19.77 2.76 8.26
CA MET A 86 -19.04 4.01 7.98
C MET A 86 -19.75 4.94 6.97
N ALA A 87 -20.44 4.37 5.98
CA ALA A 87 -21.10 5.16 4.94
C ALA A 87 -22.21 6.08 5.50
N ASN A 88 -22.70 5.76 6.71
CA ASN A 88 -23.72 6.53 7.42
C ASN A 88 -23.21 7.78 8.14
N TYR A 89 -21.88 8.01 8.22
CA TYR A 89 -21.34 9.26 8.77
C TYR A 89 -21.83 10.50 8.01
N SER A 90 -22.22 10.32 6.74
CA SER A 90 -22.78 11.36 5.88
C SER A 90 -24.18 11.85 6.26
N ARG A 91 -24.85 11.16 7.18
CA ARG A 91 -26.26 11.37 7.54
C ARG A 91 -26.38 11.89 8.97
N SER A 92 -27.34 11.37 9.72
CA SER A 92 -27.71 11.80 11.07
C SER A 92 -26.79 11.25 12.18
N TYR A 93 -25.72 10.54 11.82
CA TYR A 93 -24.81 9.95 12.80
C TYR A 93 -23.90 11.04 13.37
N THR A 94 -24.32 11.53 14.54
CA THR A 94 -23.64 12.45 15.45
C THR A 94 -22.13 12.18 15.50
N GLY A 95 -21.31 13.23 15.50
CA GLY A 95 -19.84 13.15 15.49
C GLY A 95 -19.22 12.10 16.45
N GLY A 96 -19.89 11.76 17.55
CA GLY A 96 -19.46 10.72 18.48
C GLY A 96 -19.27 9.31 17.88
N ALA A 97 -20.04 8.89 16.88
CA ALA A 97 -19.82 7.58 16.24
C ALA A 97 -18.57 7.57 15.37
N TYR A 98 -18.41 8.60 14.54
CA TYR A 98 -17.20 8.80 13.76
C TYR A 98 -15.97 8.92 14.66
N GLU A 99 -16.02 9.69 15.76
CA GLU A 99 -14.91 9.81 16.71
C GLU A 99 -14.53 8.48 17.35
N LYS A 100 -15.54 7.66 17.71
CA LYS A 100 -15.33 6.32 18.26
C LYS A 100 -14.64 5.42 17.24
N ASP A 101 -15.12 5.40 16.01
CA ASP A 101 -14.58 4.52 14.97
C ASP A 101 -13.20 5.00 14.52
N ARG A 102 -12.97 6.31 14.42
CA ARG A 102 -11.64 6.89 14.16
C ARG A 102 -10.61 6.46 15.20
N LYS A 103 -10.96 6.47 16.50
CA LYS A 103 -10.10 5.91 17.55
C LYS A 103 -9.83 4.43 17.32
N GLY A 104 -10.85 3.67 16.91
CA GLY A 104 -10.72 2.28 16.53
C GLY A 104 -9.75 2.05 15.35
N TRP A 105 -9.76 2.92 14.35
CA TRP A 105 -8.86 2.82 13.18
C TRP A 105 -7.40 3.03 13.55
N ILE A 106 -7.14 4.00 14.43
CA ILE A 106 -5.79 4.30 14.92
C ILE A 106 -5.30 3.14 15.80
N LEU A 107 -6.14 2.67 16.74
CA LEU A 107 -5.80 1.55 17.60
C LEU A 107 -5.52 0.28 16.80
N TRP A 108 -6.33 0.00 15.76
CA TRP A 108 -6.09 -1.13 14.87
C TRP A 108 -4.71 -1.04 14.22
N TYR A 109 -4.33 0.14 13.72
CA TYR A 109 -3.02 0.36 13.12
C TYR A 109 -1.90 0.09 14.12
N ASP A 110 -1.99 0.67 15.31
CA ASP A 110 -0.96 0.51 16.34
C ASP A 110 -0.76 -0.95 16.77
N LEU A 111 -1.85 -1.73 16.83
CA LEU A 111 -1.82 -3.16 17.16
C LEU A 111 -1.28 -4.03 16.01
N LYS A 112 -1.27 -3.52 14.77
CA LYS A 112 -0.93 -4.31 13.57
C LYS A 112 0.33 -3.84 12.86
N LYS A 113 0.83 -2.63 13.11
CA LYS A 113 1.94 -2.04 12.35
C LYS A 113 3.20 -2.90 12.28
N CYS A 114 3.44 -3.74 13.28
CA CYS A 114 4.61 -4.61 13.37
C CYS A 114 4.46 -5.99 12.70
N ILE A 115 3.28 -6.36 12.21
CA ILE A 115 3.03 -7.71 11.64
C ILE A 115 3.28 -7.79 10.12
N ASN A 116 4.14 -6.91 9.58
CA ASN A 116 4.38 -6.77 8.14
C ASN A 116 3.08 -6.70 7.32
N ILE A 117 2.26 -5.67 7.56
CA ILE A 117 0.95 -5.52 6.91
C ILE A 117 1.13 -5.40 5.40
N GLN A 118 0.44 -6.27 4.67
CA GLN A 118 0.40 -6.28 3.21
C GLN A 118 -0.90 -5.68 2.69
N PHE A 119 -0.84 -5.03 1.52
CA PHE A 119 -2.04 -4.53 0.86
C PHE A 119 -2.93 -5.69 0.43
N LYS A 120 -4.20 -5.67 0.84
CA LYS A 120 -5.20 -6.62 0.35
C LYS A 120 -5.58 -6.23 -1.09
N LYS A 121 -5.64 -7.23 -1.98
CA LYS A 121 -6.05 -7.10 -3.39
C LYS A 121 -7.56 -6.95 -3.53
#